data_AF-A0A9P5QAH1-F1
#
_entry.id   AF-A0A9P5QAH1-F1
#
_cell.length_a   1.000
_cell.length_b   1.000
_cell.length_c   1.000
_cell.angle_alpha   90.00
_cell.angle_beta   90.00
_cell.angle_gamma   90.00
#
_symmetry.space_group_name_H-M   'P 1'
#
loop_
_entity.id
_entity.type
_entity.pdbx_description
1 polymer ?
#
loop_
_entity_poly.entity_id
_entity_poly.type
_entity_poly.pdbx_seq_one_letter_code
_entity_poly.pdbx_strand_id
1 'polypeptide(L)'
;MDVLDTSHPAVRDYLSLIRLQVLTPLSLLINIATVIVCAVVVSPSISEVSKQFPTSISPKPIIIAIYVAALYAGQLGYCILIVVARKQETKRTVTKGVGLSLVFANFIQALWAVAWIFQWFLVSTVLQGILLLTLLYSNIVLLVYHRPTSARPFDTMLIHAPLRFFFVLQFGLMFALSLFINLGLTYSPTSSVPPKDYADHPWPGFGVILGTNLLGIIVVILRRDIVWCISATWICVSIWALRPKPGPVYIVAILFTVLHPLALLGTYIHFWFYKRRTVALPPGDEHPALYGRTDSTRSAVANTESNNGPREVDEDAVWA
;
A
#
# COMPACT_ATOMS: atom_id res chain seq x y z
N MET A 1 -12.75 19.27 41.08
CA MET A 1 -12.85 18.27 39.99
C MET A 1 -12.52 19.03 38.72
N ASP A 2 -11.24 19.12 38.40
CA ASP A 2 -10.77 19.89 37.25
C ASP A 2 -11.22 19.21 35.97
N VAL A 3 -12.09 19.92 35.27
CA VAL A 3 -12.57 19.60 33.93
C VAL A 3 -11.34 19.57 33.03
N LEU A 4 -11.05 18.40 32.44
CA LEU A 4 -9.98 18.18 31.48
C LEU A 4 -9.81 19.41 30.55
N ASP A 5 -8.66 20.07 30.58
CA ASP A 5 -8.38 21.19 29.67
C ASP A 5 -8.21 20.66 28.24
N THR A 6 -9.31 20.63 27.51
CA THR A 6 -9.38 20.19 26.11
C THR A 6 -8.69 21.13 25.13
N SER A 7 -8.17 22.28 25.59
CA SER A 7 -7.37 23.18 24.76
C SER A 7 -5.91 22.73 24.62
N HIS A 8 -5.42 21.90 25.53
CA HIS A 8 -4.03 21.45 25.52
C HIS A 8 -3.76 20.41 24.41
N PRO A 9 -2.74 20.60 23.54
CA PRO A 9 -2.52 19.76 22.36
C PRO A 9 -2.22 18.29 22.70
N ALA A 10 -1.57 18.03 23.84
CA ALA A 10 -1.31 16.66 24.29
C ALA A 10 -2.59 15.91 24.71
N VAL A 11 -3.56 16.61 25.30
CA VAL A 11 -4.86 16.04 25.70
C VAL A 11 -5.70 15.71 24.45
N ARG A 12 -5.67 16.57 23.42
CA ARG A 12 -6.33 16.30 22.12
C ARG A 12 -5.72 15.10 21.40
N ASP A 13 -4.40 15.02 21.35
CA ASP A 13 -3.68 13.88 20.76
C ASP A 13 -4.02 12.58 21.51
N TYR A 14 -4.13 12.61 22.84
CA TYR A 14 -4.53 11.45 23.64
C TYR A 14 -6.00 11.03 23.42
N LEU A 15 -6.93 11.98 23.41
CA LEU A 15 -8.36 11.72 23.15
C LEU A 15 -8.61 11.21 21.72
N SER A 16 -7.90 11.73 20.73
CA SER A 16 -7.96 11.22 19.35
C SER A 16 -7.41 9.79 19.26
N LEU A 17 -6.36 9.48 20.03
CA LEU A 17 -5.81 8.13 20.13
C LEU A 17 -6.83 7.14 20.69
N ILE A 18 -7.48 7.49 21.80
CA ILE A 18 -8.51 6.65 22.43
C ILE A 18 -9.67 6.42 21.46
N ARG A 19 -10.14 7.49 20.79
CA ARG A 19 -11.21 7.35 19.79
C ARG A 19 -10.80 6.41 18.67
N LEU A 20 -9.56 6.51 18.17
CA LEU A 20 -9.08 5.61 17.12
C LEU A 20 -8.96 4.16 17.62
N GLN A 21 -8.48 3.96 18.85
CA GLN A 21 -8.33 2.64 19.46
C GLN A 21 -9.65 1.91 19.63
N VAL A 22 -10.74 2.63 19.86
CA VAL A 22 -12.09 2.06 19.95
C VAL A 22 -12.73 1.94 18.58
N LEU A 23 -12.61 2.99 17.75
CA LEU A 23 -13.31 3.09 16.47
C LEU A 23 -12.73 2.15 15.42
N THR A 24 -11.41 1.94 15.38
CA THR A 24 -10.78 1.06 14.39
C THR A 24 -11.22 -0.40 14.55
N PRO A 25 -11.09 -1.05 15.72
CA PRO A 25 -11.59 -2.41 15.91
C PRO A 25 -13.10 -2.53 15.72
N LEU A 26 -13.87 -1.54 16.19
CA LEU A 26 -15.32 -1.52 16.00
C LEU A 26 -15.70 -1.48 14.51
N SER A 27 -15.08 -0.59 13.73
CA SER A 27 -15.33 -0.49 12.28
C SER A 27 -14.96 -1.78 11.53
N LEU A 28 -13.86 -2.44 11.94
CA LEU A 28 -13.45 -3.71 11.37
C LEU A 28 -14.45 -4.82 11.69
N LEU A 29 -14.92 -4.91 12.94
CA LEU A 29 -15.93 -5.90 13.34
C LEU A 29 -17.25 -5.71 12.59
N ILE A 30 -17.71 -4.46 12.44
CA ILE A 30 -18.90 -4.14 11.64
C ILE A 30 -18.70 -4.60 10.19
N ASN A 31 -17.57 -4.26 9.57
CA ASN A 31 -17.28 -4.67 8.20
C ASN A 31 -17.26 -6.20 8.03
N ILE A 32 -16.55 -6.92 8.90
CA ILE A 32 -16.49 -8.39 8.87
C ILE A 32 -17.90 -8.98 9.04
N ALA A 33 -18.65 -8.53 10.03
CA ALA A 33 -20.00 -9.03 10.30
C ALA A 33 -20.92 -8.80 9.11
N THR A 34 -20.95 -7.58 8.56
CA THR A 34 -21.78 -7.24 7.39
C THR A 34 -21.39 -8.08 6.17
N VAL A 35 -20.10 -8.19 5.85
CA VAL A 35 -19.63 -8.98 4.70
C VAL A 35 -19.94 -10.46 4.87
N ILE A 36 -19.75 -11.03 6.07
CA ILE A 36 -20.11 -12.43 6.34
C ILE A 36 -21.62 -12.63 6.16
N VAL A 37 -22.46 -11.79 6.77
CA VAL A 37 -23.92 -11.87 6.64
C VAL A 37 -24.35 -11.80 5.17
N CYS A 38 -23.81 -10.85 4.40
CA CYS A 38 -24.07 -10.73 2.96
C CYS A 38 -23.51 -11.91 2.14
N ALA A 39 -22.44 -12.56 2.59
CA ALA A 39 -21.80 -13.67 1.88
C ALA A 39 -22.47 -15.03 2.16
N VAL A 40 -23.03 -15.25 3.35
CA VAL A 40 -23.49 -16.59 3.78
C VAL A 40 -24.93 -16.65 4.27
N VAL A 41 -25.51 -15.55 4.78
CA VAL A 41 -26.84 -15.56 5.41
C VAL A 41 -27.91 -15.06 4.47
N VAL A 42 -27.62 -13.99 3.73
CA VAL A 42 -28.59 -13.35 2.82
C VAL A 42 -28.60 -14.07 1.47
N SER A 43 -29.80 -14.24 0.90
CA SER A 43 -30.03 -14.75 -0.46
C SER A 43 -30.70 -13.66 -1.31
N PRO A 44 -30.16 -13.29 -2.48
CA PRO A 44 -28.91 -13.79 -3.07
C PRO A 44 -27.68 -13.33 -2.28
N SER A 45 -26.70 -14.21 -2.12
CA SER A 45 -25.41 -13.93 -1.49
C SER A 45 -24.46 -13.17 -2.42
N ILE A 46 -23.36 -12.61 -1.89
CA ILE A 46 -22.33 -11.91 -2.68
C ILE A 46 -21.86 -12.78 -3.85
N SER A 47 -21.62 -14.08 -3.60
CA SER A 47 -21.18 -15.01 -4.65
C SER A 47 -22.27 -15.31 -5.66
N GLU A 48 -23.54 -15.35 -5.26
CA GLU A 48 -24.65 -15.61 -6.18
C GLU A 48 -24.92 -14.41 -7.07
N VAL A 49 -24.92 -13.19 -6.53
CA VAL A 49 -24.98 -11.96 -7.34
C VAL A 49 -23.82 -11.94 -8.34
N SER A 50 -22.59 -12.26 -7.92
CA SER A 50 -21.45 -12.32 -8.85
C SER A 50 -21.56 -13.40 -9.92
N LYS A 51 -22.31 -14.48 -9.68
CA LYS A 51 -22.59 -15.53 -10.68
C LYS A 51 -23.70 -15.12 -11.65
N GLN A 52 -24.65 -14.30 -11.20
CA GLN A 52 -25.72 -13.75 -12.03
C GLN A 52 -25.19 -12.68 -13.00
N PHE A 53 -24.12 -11.98 -12.63
CA PHE A 53 -23.49 -10.94 -13.45
C PHE A 53 -22.02 -11.27 -13.75
N PRO A 54 -21.73 -12.34 -14.51
CA PRO A 54 -20.37 -12.71 -14.86
C PRO A 54 -19.76 -11.67 -15.82
N THR A 55 -18.48 -11.35 -15.64
CA THR A 55 -17.72 -10.42 -16.48
C THR A 55 -16.41 -11.06 -16.94
N SER A 56 -15.73 -10.40 -17.88
CA SER A 56 -14.40 -10.80 -18.37
C SER A 56 -13.39 -10.97 -17.23
N ILE A 57 -13.49 -10.17 -16.17
CA ILE A 57 -12.56 -10.15 -15.03
C ILE A 57 -13.09 -10.83 -13.75
N SER A 58 -14.28 -11.44 -13.77
CA SER A 58 -14.83 -12.10 -12.57
C SER A 58 -13.84 -13.12 -11.98
N PRO A 59 -13.55 -13.07 -10.66
CA PRO A 59 -12.64 -14.00 -10.03
C PRO A 59 -13.34 -15.31 -9.65
N LYS A 60 -12.56 -16.36 -9.40
CA LYS A 60 -13.04 -17.58 -8.75
C LYS A 60 -13.40 -17.27 -7.28
N PRO A 61 -14.66 -17.44 -6.85
CA PRO A 61 -15.12 -16.97 -5.54
C PRO A 61 -14.32 -17.49 -4.34
N ILE A 62 -13.93 -18.77 -4.34
CA ILE A 62 -13.16 -19.34 -3.23
C ILE A 62 -11.75 -18.73 -3.11
N ILE A 63 -11.11 -18.39 -4.23
CA ILE A 63 -9.74 -17.84 -4.22
C ILE A 63 -9.76 -16.40 -3.72
N ILE A 64 -10.77 -15.61 -4.12
CA ILE A 64 -10.91 -14.24 -3.63
C ILE A 64 -11.36 -14.21 -2.17
N ALA A 65 -12.17 -15.17 -1.72
CA ALA A 65 -12.54 -15.31 -0.30
C ALA A 65 -11.30 -15.54 0.59
N ILE A 66 -10.34 -16.37 0.15
CA ILE A 66 -9.06 -16.56 0.86
C ILE A 66 -8.28 -15.25 0.95
N TYR A 67 -8.24 -14.46 -0.13
CA TYR A 67 -7.60 -13.15 -0.12
C TYR A 67 -8.24 -12.22 0.91
N VAL A 68 -9.58 -12.13 0.90
CA VAL A 68 -10.34 -11.29 1.83
C VAL A 68 -10.14 -11.74 3.28
N ALA A 69 -10.09 -13.04 3.53
CA ALA A 69 -9.78 -13.59 4.85
C ALA A 69 -8.38 -13.19 5.33
N ALA A 70 -7.36 -13.28 4.47
CA ALA A 70 -6.00 -12.85 4.78
C ALA A 70 -5.93 -11.33 5.05
N LEU A 71 -6.67 -10.53 4.28
CA LEU A 71 -6.81 -9.10 4.51
C LEU A 71 -7.43 -8.80 5.88
N TYR A 72 -8.52 -9.47 6.26
CA TYR A 72 -9.13 -9.28 7.58
C TYR A 72 -8.23 -9.76 8.71
N ALA A 73 -7.51 -10.87 8.54
CA ALA A 73 -6.49 -11.31 9.50
C ALA A 73 -5.39 -10.25 9.69
N GLY A 74 -4.92 -9.64 8.59
CA GLY A 74 -3.98 -8.53 8.63
C GLY A 74 -4.53 -7.30 9.37
N GLN A 75 -5.79 -6.92 9.11
CA GLN A 75 -6.42 -5.80 9.81
C GLN A 75 -6.66 -6.07 11.29
N LEU A 76 -6.95 -7.33 11.67
CA LEU A 76 -7.03 -7.74 13.06
C LEU A 76 -5.66 -7.62 13.75
N GLY A 77 -4.60 -8.07 13.07
CA GLY A 77 -3.21 -7.88 13.52
C GLY A 77 -2.85 -6.41 13.72
N TYR A 78 -3.29 -5.53 12.80
CA TYR A 78 -3.15 -4.08 12.96
C TYR A 78 -3.87 -3.55 14.21
N CYS A 79 -5.10 -3.99 14.46
CA CYS A 79 -5.86 -3.61 15.66
C CYS A 79 -5.15 -4.04 16.96
N ILE A 80 -4.65 -5.28 17.01
CA ILE A 80 -3.89 -5.80 18.16
C ILE A 80 -2.62 -4.96 18.37
N LEU A 81 -1.90 -4.66 17.29
CA LEU A 81 -0.70 -3.83 17.34
C LEU A 81 -1.00 -2.46 17.94
N ILE A 82 -2.09 -1.81 17.57
CA ILE A 82 -2.47 -0.50 18.11
C ILE A 82 -2.71 -0.54 19.63
N VAL A 83 -3.33 -1.61 20.14
CA VAL A 83 -3.62 -1.77 21.57
C VAL A 83 -2.34 -2.07 22.35
N VAL A 84 -1.47 -2.91 21.80
CA VAL A 84 -0.23 -3.37 22.46
C VAL A 84 0.90 -2.35 22.33
N ALA A 85 0.91 -1.52 21.27
CA ALA A 85 2.00 -0.58 20.99
C ALA A 85 2.11 0.47 22.10
N ARG A 86 3.19 0.37 22.89
CA ARG A 86 3.52 1.34 23.95
C ARG A 86 4.29 2.56 23.42
N LYS A 87 4.94 2.45 22.26
CA LYS A 87 5.85 3.47 21.71
C LYS A 87 5.10 4.63 21.04
N GLN A 88 5.54 5.86 21.31
CA GLN A 88 4.88 7.10 20.87
C GLN A 88 4.97 7.34 19.35
N GLU A 89 6.02 6.83 18.70
CA GLU A 89 6.19 6.91 17.24
C GLU A 89 5.13 6.08 16.50
N THR A 90 4.96 4.81 16.88
CA THR A 90 3.94 3.92 16.32
C THR A 90 2.55 4.51 16.51
N LYS A 91 2.29 5.08 17.69
CA LYS A 91 1.03 5.78 18.01
C LYS A 91 0.78 6.98 17.09
N ARG A 92 1.79 7.80 16.79
CA ARG A 92 1.66 8.96 15.88
C ARG A 92 1.40 8.55 14.43
N THR A 93 2.08 7.53 13.93
CA THR A 93 1.85 7.00 12.57
C THR A 93 0.43 6.46 12.41
N VAL A 94 -0.04 5.73 13.43
CA VAL A 94 -1.40 5.20 13.49
C VAL A 94 -2.45 6.32 13.53
N THR A 95 -2.32 7.29 14.43
CA THR A 95 -3.36 8.32 14.62
C THR A 95 -3.37 9.40 13.55
N LYS A 96 -2.20 9.85 13.09
CA LYS A 96 -2.11 10.99 12.17
C LYS A 96 -2.05 10.59 10.70
N GLY A 97 -1.64 9.35 10.39
CA GLY A 97 -1.46 8.92 9.00
C GLY A 97 -2.62 8.08 8.46
N VAL A 98 -3.11 7.11 9.25
CA VAL A 98 -3.68 5.90 8.64
C VAL A 98 -4.99 5.44 9.27
N GLY A 99 -5.11 5.48 10.59
CA GLY A 99 -6.19 4.77 11.28
C GLY A 99 -7.58 5.34 10.98
N LEU A 100 -7.72 6.66 10.79
CA LEU A 100 -9.01 7.25 10.43
C LEU A 100 -9.45 6.84 9.03
N SER A 101 -8.51 6.81 8.08
CA SER A 101 -8.80 6.37 6.71
C SER A 101 -9.17 4.89 6.65
N LEU A 102 -8.51 4.05 7.45
CA LEU A 102 -8.86 2.63 7.56
C LEU A 102 -10.26 2.43 8.16
N VAL A 103 -10.64 3.23 9.15
CA VAL A 103 -12.01 3.23 9.70
C VAL A 103 -13.03 3.55 8.61
N PHE A 104 -12.82 4.64 7.85
CA PHE A 104 -13.70 5.00 6.74
C PHE A 104 -13.75 3.90 5.68
N ALA A 105 -12.60 3.34 5.32
CA ALA A 105 -12.51 2.25 4.36
C ALA A 105 -13.34 1.02 4.80
N ASN A 106 -13.31 0.67 6.09
CA ASN A 106 -14.11 -0.43 6.63
C ASN A 106 -15.62 -0.16 6.55
N PHE A 107 -16.07 1.04 6.90
CA PHE A 107 -17.49 1.40 6.77
C PHE A 107 -17.94 1.43 5.31
N ILE A 108 -17.16 2.00 4.41
CA ILE A 108 -17.49 2.06 2.98
C ILE A 108 -17.55 0.64 2.40
N GLN A 109 -16.62 -0.25 2.76
CA GLN A 109 -16.64 -1.65 2.33
C GLN A 109 -17.86 -2.40 2.87
N ALA A 110 -18.29 -2.13 4.11
CA ALA A 110 -19.50 -2.70 4.68
C ALA A 110 -20.76 -2.24 3.92
N LEU A 111 -20.88 -0.93 3.68
CA LEU A 111 -21.98 -0.35 2.91
C LEU A 111 -21.99 -0.86 1.47
N TRP A 112 -20.81 -1.05 0.87
CA TRP A 112 -20.68 -1.64 -0.45
C TRP A 112 -21.28 -3.05 -0.49
N ALA A 113 -21.01 -3.89 0.52
CA ALA A 113 -21.56 -5.24 0.54
C ALA A 113 -23.09 -5.24 0.57
N VAL A 114 -23.69 -4.30 1.32
CA VAL A 114 -25.15 -4.11 1.33
C VAL A 114 -25.66 -3.66 -0.03
N ALA A 115 -25.05 -2.61 -0.61
CA ALA A 115 -25.43 -2.11 -1.94
C ALA A 115 -25.30 -3.18 -3.04
N TRP A 116 -24.28 -4.04 -2.95
CA TRP A 116 -24.04 -5.15 -3.87
C TRP A 116 -25.18 -6.17 -3.82
N ILE A 117 -25.63 -6.55 -2.63
CA ILE A 117 -26.73 -7.52 -2.45
C ILE A 117 -28.05 -6.98 -2.99
N PHE A 118 -28.33 -5.69 -2.78
CA PHE A 118 -29.49 -5.02 -3.38
C PHE A 118 -29.34 -4.74 -4.89
N GLN A 119 -28.23 -5.15 -5.50
CA GLN A 119 -27.93 -4.93 -6.92
C GLN A 119 -27.94 -3.44 -7.31
N TRP A 120 -27.65 -2.54 -6.37
CA TRP A 120 -27.49 -1.11 -6.62
C TRP A 120 -26.11 -0.84 -7.20
N PHE A 121 -25.85 -1.34 -8.42
CA PHE A 121 -24.51 -1.37 -9.01
C PHE A 121 -23.88 0.01 -9.21
N LEU A 122 -24.70 1.04 -9.45
CA LEU A 122 -24.21 2.42 -9.50
C LEU A 122 -23.68 2.87 -8.13
N VAL A 123 -24.48 2.67 -7.08
CA VAL A 123 -24.08 3.00 -5.69
C VAL A 123 -22.86 2.18 -5.29
N SER A 124 -22.85 0.89 -5.60
CA SER A 124 -21.71 0.00 -5.39
C SER A 124 -20.43 0.53 -6.07
N THR A 125 -20.54 0.96 -7.33
CA THR A 125 -19.39 1.51 -8.10
C THR A 125 -18.89 2.82 -7.50
N VAL A 126 -19.80 3.71 -7.09
CA VAL A 126 -19.44 4.96 -6.41
C VAL A 126 -18.73 4.68 -5.09
N LEU A 127 -19.27 3.77 -4.27
CA LEU A 127 -18.64 3.36 -3.00
C LEU A 127 -17.24 2.76 -3.24
N GLN A 128 -17.08 1.92 -4.26
CA GLN A 128 -15.78 1.37 -4.63
C GLN A 128 -14.79 2.45 -5.11
N GLY A 129 -15.27 3.45 -5.86
CA GLY A 129 -14.46 4.59 -6.27
C GLY A 129 -13.98 5.42 -5.07
N ILE A 130 -14.88 5.74 -4.14
CA ILE A 130 -14.54 6.44 -2.89
C ILE A 130 -13.53 5.62 -2.09
N LEU A 131 -13.79 4.32 -1.90
CA LEU A 131 -12.89 3.41 -1.18
C LEU A 131 -11.50 3.36 -1.80
N LEU A 132 -11.42 3.25 -3.13
CA LEU A 132 -10.18 3.24 -3.87
C LEU A 132 -9.39 4.54 -3.66
N LEU A 133 -10.05 5.70 -3.72
CA LEU A 133 -9.43 7.01 -3.48
C LEU A 133 -8.96 7.16 -2.03
N THR A 134 -9.77 6.74 -1.06
CA THR A 134 -9.42 6.73 0.37
C THR A 134 -8.17 5.87 0.63
N LEU A 135 -8.11 4.67 0.04
CA LEU A 135 -6.96 3.78 0.17
C LEU A 135 -5.73 4.28 -0.61
N LEU A 136 -5.92 4.92 -1.76
CA LEU A 136 -4.84 5.57 -2.51
C LEU A 136 -4.20 6.68 -1.67
N TYR A 137 -5.04 7.56 -1.10
CA TYR A 137 -4.60 8.63 -0.21
C TYR A 137 -3.78 8.06 0.97
N SER A 138 -4.28 7.01 1.65
CA SER A 138 -3.53 6.38 2.74
C SER A 138 -2.19 5.80 2.31
N ASN A 139 -2.13 5.17 1.14
CA ASN A 139 -0.87 4.63 0.62
C ASN A 139 0.13 5.74 0.28
N ILE A 140 -0.33 6.86 -0.29
CA ILE A 140 0.51 8.04 -0.54
C ILE A 140 1.01 8.64 0.78
N VAL A 141 0.14 8.81 1.77
CA VAL A 141 0.51 9.35 3.10
C VAL A 141 1.54 8.44 3.78
N LEU A 142 1.34 7.12 3.74
CA LEU A 142 2.34 6.16 4.23
C LEU A 142 3.66 6.28 3.48
N LEU A 143 3.63 6.49 2.17
CA LEU A 143 4.83 6.58 1.35
C LEU A 143 5.66 7.83 1.63
N VAL A 144 4.98 8.97 1.82
CA VAL A 144 5.62 10.29 1.98
C VAL A 144 6.05 10.52 3.43
N TYR A 145 5.15 10.29 4.39
CA TYR A 145 5.37 10.69 5.78
C TYR A 145 5.93 9.58 6.68
N HIS A 146 5.75 8.31 6.31
CA HIS A 146 6.08 7.18 7.17
C HIS A 146 6.77 6.05 6.40
N ARG A 147 7.98 6.33 5.89
CA ARG A 147 8.74 5.36 5.09
C ARG A 147 9.00 4.06 5.89
N PRO A 148 8.84 2.88 5.25
CA PRO A 148 9.21 1.60 5.84
C PRO A 148 10.64 1.62 6.38
N THR A 149 10.84 1.31 7.67
CA THR A 149 12.18 1.22 8.27
C THR A 149 12.53 -0.24 8.55
N SER A 150 13.72 -0.68 8.14
CA SER A 150 14.18 -2.06 8.38
C SER A 150 14.46 -2.37 9.86
N ALA A 151 14.49 -1.34 10.72
CA ALA A 151 14.71 -1.49 12.16
C ALA A 151 13.52 -2.12 12.90
N ARG A 152 12.30 -2.08 12.33
CA ARG A 152 11.08 -2.63 12.94
C ARG A 152 10.23 -3.36 11.88
N PRO A 153 10.64 -4.57 11.46
CA PRO A 153 10.02 -5.27 10.34
C PRO A 153 8.57 -5.66 10.62
N PHE A 154 8.26 -6.10 11.85
CA PHE A 154 6.89 -6.50 12.23
C PHE A 154 5.92 -5.32 12.31
N ASP A 155 6.34 -4.21 12.91
CA ASP A 155 5.52 -2.98 12.94
C ASP A 155 5.23 -2.47 11.54
N THR A 156 6.25 -2.46 10.69
CA THR A 156 6.13 -2.05 9.29
C THR A 156 5.23 -3.02 8.51
N MET A 157 5.36 -4.33 8.72
CA MET A 157 4.54 -5.33 8.05
C MET A 157 3.06 -5.20 8.44
N LEU A 158 2.74 -5.13 9.72
CA LEU A 158 1.36 -5.10 10.20
C LEU A 158 0.67 -3.75 9.95
N ILE A 159 1.41 -2.67 9.74
CA ILE A 159 0.84 -1.37 9.34
C ILE A 159 0.67 -1.31 7.83
N HIS A 160 1.72 -1.57 7.05
CA HIS A 160 1.68 -1.36 5.60
C HIS A 160 0.98 -2.50 4.86
N ALA A 161 1.12 -3.75 5.30
CA ALA A 161 0.62 -4.87 4.54
C ALA A 161 -0.91 -4.87 4.42
N PRO A 162 -1.70 -4.73 5.50
CA PRO A 162 -3.17 -4.78 5.40
C PRO A 162 -3.73 -3.68 4.49
N LEU A 163 -3.16 -2.48 4.54
CA LEU A 163 -3.57 -1.37 3.66
C LEU A 163 -3.22 -1.58 2.20
N ARG A 164 -2.05 -2.18 1.94
CA ARG A 164 -1.63 -2.52 0.58
C ARG A 164 -2.48 -3.65 0.02
N PHE A 165 -2.73 -4.72 0.79
CA PHE A 165 -3.67 -5.77 0.41
C PHE A 165 -5.05 -5.20 0.12
N PHE A 166 -5.54 -4.29 0.95
CA PHE A 166 -6.85 -3.67 0.75
C PHE A 166 -6.87 -2.79 -0.50
N PHE A 167 -5.85 -1.96 -0.69
CA PHE A 167 -5.74 -1.12 -1.89
C PHE A 167 -5.67 -1.96 -3.17
N VAL A 168 -4.79 -2.96 -3.21
CA VAL A 168 -4.57 -3.80 -4.40
C VAL A 168 -5.84 -4.58 -4.76
N LEU A 169 -6.63 -5.01 -3.78
CA LEU A 169 -7.94 -5.63 -4.03
C LEU A 169 -8.90 -4.68 -4.77
N GLN A 170 -9.00 -3.44 -4.29
CA GLN A 170 -9.91 -2.47 -4.90
C GLN A 170 -9.43 -2.04 -6.28
N PHE A 171 -8.14 -1.72 -6.38
CA PHE A 171 -7.49 -1.25 -7.59
C PHE A 171 -7.44 -2.32 -8.69
N GLY A 172 -7.05 -3.54 -8.33
CA GLY A 172 -6.81 -4.62 -9.28
C GLY A 172 -8.06 -5.40 -9.67
N LEU A 173 -9.17 -5.28 -8.93
CA LEU A 173 -10.32 -6.13 -9.16
C LEU A 173 -11.67 -5.47 -8.86
N MET A 174 -11.95 -5.11 -7.61
CA MET A 174 -13.32 -4.85 -7.15
C MET A 174 -13.95 -3.60 -7.76
N PHE A 175 -13.18 -2.53 -7.94
CA PHE A 175 -13.66 -1.31 -8.59
C PHE A 175 -14.05 -1.59 -10.04
N ALA A 176 -13.15 -2.21 -10.81
CA ALA A 176 -13.42 -2.56 -12.19
C ALA A 176 -14.57 -3.56 -12.32
N LEU A 177 -14.68 -4.52 -11.40
CA LEU A 177 -15.78 -5.49 -11.39
C LEU A 177 -17.13 -4.78 -11.19
N SER A 178 -17.22 -3.88 -10.22
CA SER A 178 -18.44 -3.08 -9.99
C SER A 178 -18.78 -2.21 -11.20
N LEU A 179 -17.77 -1.56 -11.78
CA LEU A 179 -17.91 -0.71 -12.95
C LEU A 179 -18.40 -1.50 -14.17
N PHE A 180 -17.86 -2.70 -14.41
CA PHE A 180 -18.25 -3.53 -15.55
C PHE A 180 -19.71 -3.96 -15.45
N ILE A 181 -20.15 -4.38 -14.26
CA ILE A 181 -21.55 -4.76 -14.04
C ILE A 181 -22.46 -3.54 -14.21
N ASN A 182 -22.08 -2.39 -13.66
CA ASN A 182 -22.84 -1.16 -13.80
C ASN A 182 -22.95 -0.67 -15.26
N LEU A 183 -21.91 -0.87 -16.08
CA LEU A 183 -21.90 -0.55 -17.50
C LEU A 183 -22.56 -1.62 -18.38
N GLY A 184 -23.07 -2.71 -17.81
CA GLY A 184 -23.64 -3.82 -18.57
C GLY A 184 -22.60 -4.63 -19.36
N LEU A 185 -21.31 -4.54 -19.03
CA LEU A 185 -20.23 -5.34 -19.61
C LEU A 185 -20.20 -6.76 -19.00
N THR A 186 -21.37 -7.39 -18.96
CA THR A 186 -21.64 -8.71 -18.38
C THR A 186 -21.99 -9.72 -19.46
N TYR A 187 -21.71 -10.99 -19.19
CA TYR A 187 -22.13 -12.10 -20.05
C TYR A 187 -23.48 -12.65 -19.64
N SER A 188 -24.18 -13.23 -20.61
CA SER A 188 -25.44 -13.94 -20.38
C SER A 188 -25.29 -14.98 -19.25
N PRO A 189 -26.01 -14.83 -18.11
CA PRO A 189 -25.93 -15.79 -17.02
C PRO A 189 -26.41 -17.15 -17.50
N THR A 190 -25.54 -18.14 -17.46
CA THR A 190 -25.86 -19.46 -18.03
C THR A 190 -26.01 -20.48 -16.92
N SER A 191 -27.23 -20.96 -16.74
CA SER A 191 -27.60 -21.87 -15.64
C SER A 191 -27.15 -23.32 -15.85
N SER A 192 -26.64 -23.70 -17.04
CA SER A 192 -26.29 -25.12 -17.33
C SER A 192 -25.44 -25.38 -18.59
N VAL A 193 -24.99 -24.35 -19.31
CA VAL A 193 -24.18 -24.46 -20.55
C VAL A 193 -23.02 -23.45 -20.45
N PRO A 194 -21.82 -23.68 -21.03
CA PRO A 194 -20.84 -22.61 -21.15
C PRO A 194 -21.46 -21.42 -21.91
N PRO A 195 -21.43 -20.18 -21.36
CA PRO A 195 -21.93 -18.99 -22.03
C PRO A 195 -21.48 -18.91 -23.48
N LYS A 196 -22.45 -18.60 -24.34
CA LYS A 196 -22.26 -18.56 -25.80
C LYS A 196 -21.40 -17.35 -26.24
N ASP A 197 -21.29 -16.35 -25.36
CA ASP A 197 -20.90 -14.98 -25.69
C ASP A 197 -19.55 -14.57 -25.05
N TYR A 198 -18.67 -15.52 -24.68
CA TYR A 198 -17.39 -15.19 -24.03
C TYR A 198 -16.41 -14.40 -24.89
N ALA A 199 -16.65 -14.32 -26.19
CA ALA A 199 -15.90 -13.48 -27.12
C ALA A 199 -16.37 -12.02 -27.08
N ASP A 200 -17.47 -11.71 -26.36
CA ASP A 200 -17.99 -10.37 -26.27
C ASP A 200 -17.18 -9.55 -25.27
N HIS A 201 -16.94 -8.29 -25.61
CA HIS A 201 -16.20 -7.32 -24.79
C HIS A 201 -14.87 -7.83 -24.17
N PRO A 202 -13.94 -8.43 -24.95
CA PRO A 202 -12.66 -8.92 -24.42
C PRO A 202 -11.71 -7.75 -24.10
N TRP A 203 -11.85 -6.63 -24.81
CA TRP A 203 -10.94 -5.49 -24.77
C TRP A 203 -11.02 -4.67 -23.49
N PRO A 204 -12.20 -4.34 -22.93
CA PRO A 204 -12.29 -3.65 -21.64
C PRO A 204 -11.59 -4.45 -20.52
N GLY A 205 -11.87 -5.75 -20.43
CA GLY A 205 -11.22 -6.62 -19.45
C GLY A 205 -9.72 -6.69 -19.65
N PHE A 206 -9.27 -6.83 -20.91
CA PHE A 206 -7.85 -6.83 -21.24
C PHE A 206 -7.17 -5.52 -20.81
N GLY A 207 -7.77 -4.37 -21.13
CA GLY A 207 -7.22 -3.05 -20.78
C GLY A 207 -7.08 -2.85 -19.28
N VAL A 208 -8.10 -3.23 -18.50
CA VAL A 208 -8.06 -3.14 -17.03
C VAL A 208 -6.97 -4.05 -16.45
N ILE A 209 -6.93 -5.33 -16.84
CA ILE A 209 -5.96 -6.28 -16.29
C ILE A 209 -4.55 -5.91 -16.72
N LEU A 210 -4.33 -5.54 -17.97
CA LEU A 210 -3.02 -5.08 -18.44
C LEU A 210 -2.60 -3.80 -17.70
N GLY A 211 -3.46 -2.78 -17.63
CA GLY A 211 -3.14 -1.48 -17.03
C GLY A 211 -2.84 -1.58 -15.53
N THR A 212 -3.70 -2.25 -14.77
CA THR A 212 -3.52 -2.43 -13.31
C THR A 212 -2.27 -3.23 -13.00
N ASN A 213 -1.97 -4.29 -13.77
CA ASN A 213 -0.78 -5.12 -13.54
C ASN A 213 0.52 -4.47 -14.06
N LEU A 214 0.49 -3.69 -15.14
CA LEU A 214 1.66 -2.88 -15.55
C LEU A 214 2.04 -1.88 -14.47
N LEU A 215 1.06 -1.15 -13.94
CA LEU A 215 1.27 -0.24 -12.81
C LEU A 215 1.76 -1.01 -11.57
N GLY A 216 1.20 -2.19 -11.32
CA GLY A 216 1.64 -3.07 -10.23
C GLY A 216 3.11 -3.48 -10.36
N ILE A 217 3.56 -3.90 -11.54
CA ILE A 217 4.96 -4.23 -11.79
C ILE A 217 5.88 -3.03 -11.60
N ILE A 218 5.49 -1.85 -12.09
CA ILE A 218 6.29 -0.63 -11.89
C ILE A 218 6.48 -0.38 -10.39
N VAL A 219 5.42 -0.50 -9.58
CA VAL A 219 5.50 -0.38 -8.13
C VAL A 219 6.42 -1.43 -7.53
N VAL A 220 6.30 -2.70 -7.95
CA VAL A 220 7.15 -3.80 -7.46
C VAL A 220 8.63 -3.57 -7.77
N ILE A 221 8.97 -3.13 -8.99
CA ILE A 221 10.36 -2.86 -9.38
C ILE A 221 10.92 -1.65 -8.64
N LEU A 222 10.20 -0.53 -8.62
CA LEU A 222 10.71 0.71 -8.03
C LEU A 222 10.83 0.62 -6.50
N ARG A 223 9.95 -0.14 -5.85
CA ARG A 223 9.86 -0.19 -4.38
C ARG A 223 10.30 -1.50 -3.75
N ARG A 224 10.53 -2.56 -4.55
CA ARG A 224 10.77 -3.93 -4.05
C ARG A 224 9.66 -4.36 -3.08
N ASP A 225 8.40 -4.04 -3.43
CA ASP A 225 7.25 -4.24 -2.56
C ASP A 225 6.72 -5.68 -2.65
N ILE A 226 7.13 -6.51 -1.68
CA ILE A 226 6.73 -7.92 -1.60
C ILE A 226 5.22 -8.06 -1.42
N VAL A 227 4.60 -7.19 -0.62
CA VAL A 227 3.15 -7.26 -0.33
C VAL A 227 2.37 -7.03 -1.61
N TRP A 228 2.75 -6.00 -2.37
CA TRP A 228 2.11 -5.71 -3.65
C TRP A 228 2.28 -6.87 -4.64
N CYS A 229 3.49 -7.45 -4.72
CA CYS A 229 3.77 -8.59 -5.57
C CYS A 229 2.86 -9.79 -5.25
N ILE A 230 2.78 -10.19 -3.98
CA ILE A 230 1.93 -11.30 -3.54
C ILE A 230 0.46 -10.99 -3.86
N SER A 231 0.02 -9.78 -3.54
CA SER A 231 -1.36 -9.35 -3.75
C SER A 231 -1.77 -9.38 -5.22
N ALA A 232 -0.97 -8.76 -6.09
CA ALA A 232 -1.23 -8.69 -7.53
C ALA A 232 -1.19 -10.08 -8.18
N THR A 233 -0.23 -10.93 -7.77
CA THR A 233 -0.15 -12.32 -8.22
C THR A 233 -1.41 -13.09 -7.82
N TRP A 234 -1.88 -12.94 -6.58
CA TRP A 234 -3.07 -13.63 -6.11
C TRP A 234 -4.35 -13.18 -6.83
N ILE A 235 -4.47 -11.87 -7.12
CA ILE A 235 -5.59 -11.36 -7.93
C ILE A 235 -5.55 -11.98 -9.33
N CYS A 236 -4.38 -12.04 -9.98
CA CYS A 236 -4.25 -12.70 -11.28
C CYS A 236 -4.69 -14.16 -11.21
N VAL A 237 -4.23 -14.91 -10.20
CA VAL A 237 -4.64 -16.30 -9.94
C VAL A 237 -6.14 -16.43 -9.78
N SER A 238 -6.76 -15.53 -9.01
CA SER A 238 -8.20 -15.54 -8.82
C SER A 238 -8.97 -15.37 -10.13
N ILE A 239 -8.47 -14.55 -11.05
CA ILE A 239 -9.12 -14.27 -12.34
C ILE A 239 -8.97 -15.45 -13.30
N TRP A 240 -7.74 -15.92 -13.52
CA TRP A 240 -7.49 -16.96 -14.52
C TRP A 240 -7.96 -18.34 -14.07
N ALA A 241 -8.13 -18.59 -12.77
CA ALA A 241 -8.64 -19.85 -12.23
C ALA A 241 -10.15 -20.06 -12.46
N LEU A 242 -10.92 -19.01 -12.73
CA LEU A 242 -12.32 -19.17 -13.16
C LEU A 242 -12.34 -19.40 -14.68
N ARG A 243 -13.06 -20.43 -15.14
CA ARG A 243 -13.13 -20.79 -16.56
C ARG A 243 -14.59 -20.87 -17.02
N PRO A 244 -14.83 -20.64 -18.32
CA PRO A 244 -13.90 -20.13 -19.35
C PRO A 244 -13.72 -18.60 -19.28
N LYS A 245 -12.71 -18.09 -19.99
CA LYS A 245 -12.31 -16.66 -20.00
C LYS A 245 -11.93 -16.21 -21.42
N PRO A 246 -12.14 -14.92 -21.75
CA PRO A 246 -11.63 -14.36 -22.99
C PRO A 246 -10.11 -14.55 -23.09
N GLY A 247 -9.63 -14.99 -24.26
CA GLY A 247 -8.22 -15.29 -24.51
C GLY A 247 -7.26 -14.18 -24.06
N PRO A 248 -7.46 -12.91 -24.46
CA PRO A 248 -6.58 -11.81 -24.08
C PRO A 248 -6.48 -11.61 -22.56
N VAL A 249 -7.60 -11.67 -21.84
CA VAL A 249 -7.62 -11.53 -20.37
C VAL A 249 -6.90 -12.70 -19.71
N TYR A 250 -7.14 -13.92 -20.19
CA TYR A 250 -6.55 -15.12 -19.63
C TYR A 250 -5.02 -15.14 -19.80
N ILE A 251 -4.53 -14.84 -21.00
CA ILE A 251 -3.10 -14.82 -21.31
C ILE A 251 -2.38 -13.78 -20.46
N VAL A 252 -2.92 -12.55 -20.37
CA VAL A 252 -2.34 -11.48 -19.56
C VAL A 252 -2.32 -11.86 -18.08
N ALA A 253 -3.42 -12.40 -17.54
CA ALA A 253 -3.47 -12.82 -16.14
C ALA A 253 -2.42 -13.90 -15.80
N ILE A 254 -2.19 -14.88 -16.68
CA ILE A 254 -1.12 -15.87 -16.50
C ILE A 254 0.25 -15.22 -16.58
N LEU A 255 0.49 -14.41 -17.62
CA LEU A 255 1.77 -13.74 -17.84
C LEU A 255 2.18 -12.95 -16.60
N PHE A 256 1.29 -12.13 -16.06
CA PHE A 256 1.57 -11.33 -14.88
C PHE A 256 1.63 -12.15 -13.58
N THR A 257 1.01 -13.33 -13.50
CA THR A 257 1.22 -14.26 -12.36
C THR A 257 2.70 -14.66 -12.24
N VAL A 258 3.40 -14.79 -13.37
CA VAL A 258 4.82 -15.13 -13.41
C VAL A 258 5.71 -13.88 -13.40
N LEU A 259 5.30 -12.81 -14.10
CA LEU A 259 6.12 -11.62 -14.27
C LEU A 259 6.32 -10.83 -12.97
N HIS A 260 5.31 -10.77 -12.08
CA HIS A 260 5.46 -10.11 -10.78
C HIS A 260 6.58 -10.71 -9.91
N PRO A 261 6.59 -12.03 -9.60
CA PRO A 261 7.66 -12.62 -8.80
C PRO A 261 9.01 -12.56 -9.51
N LEU A 262 9.07 -12.74 -10.83
CA LEU A 262 10.32 -12.57 -11.59
C LEU A 262 10.86 -11.14 -11.51
N ALA A 263 10.00 -10.13 -11.64
CA ALA A 263 10.40 -8.72 -11.53
C ALA A 263 10.94 -8.41 -10.12
N LEU A 264 10.28 -8.92 -9.08
CA LEU A 264 10.75 -8.78 -7.69
C LEU A 264 12.12 -9.44 -7.51
N LEU A 265 12.30 -10.69 -7.93
CA LEU A 265 13.56 -11.41 -7.84
C LEU A 265 14.68 -10.71 -8.63
N GLY A 266 14.40 -10.31 -9.87
CA GLY A 266 15.34 -9.57 -10.72
C GLY A 266 15.78 -8.25 -10.08
N THR A 267 14.85 -7.53 -9.44
CA THR A 267 15.17 -6.28 -8.74
C THR A 267 16.04 -6.53 -7.50
N TYR A 268 15.79 -7.60 -6.74
CA TYR A 268 16.64 -7.98 -5.61
C TYR A 268 18.05 -8.37 -6.05
N ILE A 269 18.15 -9.18 -7.10
CA ILE A 269 19.43 -9.61 -7.68
C ILE A 269 20.22 -8.39 -8.16
N HIS A 270 19.58 -7.51 -8.94
CA HIS A 270 20.19 -6.27 -9.41
C HIS A 270 20.68 -5.42 -8.24
N PHE A 271 19.84 -5.19 -7.23
CA PHE A 271 20.23 -4.41 -6.05
C PHE A 271 21.43 -5.02 -5.31
N TRP A 272 21.47 -6.34 -5.16
CA TRP A 272 22.57 -7.02 -4.48
C TRP A 272 23.89 -6.92 -5.24
N PHE A 273 23.88 -7.06 -6.57
CA PHE A 273 25.07 -6.91 -7.41
C PHE A 273 25.58 -5.46 -7.45
N TYR A 274 24.71 -4.47 -7.54
CA TYR A 274 25.13 -3.06 -7.62
C TYR A 274 25.52 -2.46 -6.26
N LYS A 275 24.91 -2.90 -5.14
CA LYS A 275 25.34 -2.48 -3.79
C LYS A 275 26.76 -2.96 -3.45
N ARG A 276 27.19 -4.10 -4.00
CA ARG A 276 28.57 -4.60 -3.87
C ARG A 276 29.59 -3.82 -4.70
N ARG A 277 29.16 -3.02 -5.67
CA ARG A 277 30.03 -2.23 -6.56
C ARG A 277 30.23 -0.78 -6.12
N THR A 278 29.54 -0.32 -5.09
CA THR A 278 29.94 0.89 -4.36
C THR A 278 31.26 0.59 -3.65
N VAL A 279 32.35 0.82 -4.38
CA VAL A 279 33.71 0.94 -3.85
C VAL A 279 33.62 2.05 -2.80
N ALA A 280 33.70 1.67 -1.52
CA ALA A 280 34.03 2.63 -0.50
C ALA A 280 35.42 3.16 -0.89
N LEU A 281 35.52 4.45 -1.19
CA LEU A 281 36.81 5.10 -1.14
C LEU A 281 37.41 4.74 0.23
N PRO A 282 38.68 4.30 0.31
CA PRO A 282 39.36 4.20 1.59
C PRO A 282 39.07 5.49 2.36
N PRO A 283 38.82 5.47 3.68
CA PRO A 283 38.81 6.71 4.44
C PRO A 283 40.10 7.42 4.08
N GLY A 284 39.99 8.47 3.28
CA GLY A 284 41.14 9.19 2.77
C GLY A 284 41.89 9.63 4.01
N ASP A 285 43.16 9.24 4.07
CA ASP A 285 44.07 9.57 5.16
C ASP A 285 43.80 11.02 5.58
N GLU A 286 43.15 11.18 6.73
CA GLU A 286 43.05 12.45 7.41
C GLU A 286 44.48 12.84 7.68
N HIS A 287 45.02 13.75 6.86
CA HIS A 287 46.33 14.36 7.10
C HIS A 287 46.36 14.85 8.56
N PRO A 288 47.20 14.27 9.44
CA PRO A 288 47.16 14.56 10.89
C PRO A 288 47.73 15.94 11.27
N ALA A 289 47.84 16.87 10.33
CA ALA A 289 48.58 18.13 10.48
C ALA A 289 47.73 19.40 10.35
N LEU A 290 46.42 19.30 10.10
CA LEU A 290 45.54 20.46 9.96
C LEU A 290 44.33 20.33 10.89
N TYR A 291 44.33 21.15 11.94
CA TYR A 291 43.34 21.31 13.01
C TYR A 291 43.50 20.39 14.23
N GLY A 292 44.54 20.72 14.99
CA GLY A 292 44.69 20.37 16.39
C GLY A 292 43.54 20.90 17.25
N ARG A 293 42.99 19.97 18.03
CA ARG A 293 42.14 20.13 19.19
C ARG A 293 42.90 20.81 20.33
N THR A 294 42.30 21.84 20.96
CA THR A 294 42.05 21.86 22.42
C THR A 294 41.17 23.04 22.82
N ASP A 295 40.02 22.70 23.38
CA ASP A 295 39.23 23.57 24.25
C ASP A 295 39.94 23.84 25.59
N SER A 296 39.60 24.99 26.16
CA SER A 296 39.50 25.32 27.60
C SER A 296 40.69 25.99 28.35
N THR A 297 40.53 27.32 28.50
CA THR A 297 40.58 28.10 29.76
C THR A 297 41.93 28.47 30.40
N ARG A 298 42.40 29.72 30.22
CA ARG A 298 42.64 30.75 31.28
C ARG A 298 43.44 31.97 30.77
N SER A 299 42.84 33.13 30.95
CA SER A 299 43.40 34.45 31.32
C SER A 299 44.83 34.88 30.90
N ALA A 300 44.83 35.96 30.10
CA ALA A 300 45.52 37.24 30.34
C ALA A 300 46.95 37.51 29.76
N VAL A 301 47.01 38.63 29.02
CA VAL A 301 48.09 39.63 28.85
C VAL A 301 49.11 39.44 27.70
N ALA A 302 49.22 40.55 26.93
CA ALA A 302 50.36 41.13 26.19
C ALA A 302 50.39 41.04 24.65
N ASN A 303 50.35 42.25 24.07
CA ASN A 303 50.77 42.67 22.73
C ASN A 303 52.13 42.06 22.28
N THR A 304 52.34 41.88 20.97
CA THR A 304 53.27 42.68 20.12
C THR A 304 53.55 41.95 18.77
N GLU A 305 53.40 42.71 17.69
CA GLU A 305 54.02 42.65 16.34
C GLU A 305 54.71 41.36 15.84
N SER A 306 54.32 40.88 14.65
CA SER A 306 55.13 40.97 13.42
C SER A 306 54.58 40.07 12.32
N ASN A 307 54.27 40.74 11.22
CA ASN A 307 53.80 40.25 9.93
C ASN A 307 55.00 39.69 9.15
N ASN A 308 54.96 38.42 8.70
CA ASN A 308 55.80 37.90 7.61
C ASN A 308 55.31 36.51 7.17
N GLY A 309 54.31 36.49 6.30
CA GLY A 309 53.99 35.32 5.46
C GLY A 309 54.87 35.26 4.21
N PRO A 310 55.11 34.07 3.64
CA PRO A 310 55.97 33.87 2.48
C PRO A 310 55.43 34.57 1.22
N ARG A 311 56.36 35.26 0.54
CA ARG A 311 56.17 36.18 -0.59
C ARG A 311 55.77 35.44 -1.86
N GLU A 312 54.66 35.84 -2.47
CA GLU A 312 54.29 35.45 -3.84
C GLU A 312 55.35 35.97 -4.83
N VAL A 313 55.78 35.10 -5.74
CA VAL A 313 56.77 35.40 -6.78
C VAL A 313 56.03 36.00 -7.96
N ASP A 314 56.40 37.22 -8.35
CA ASP A 314 55.79 37.97 -9.44
C ASP A 314 56.15 37.33 -10.80
N GLU A 315 55.14 37.02 -11.60
CA GLU A 315 55.22 36.16 -12.80
C GLU A 315 55.84 36.89 -14.02
N ASP A 316 56.00 38.21 -13.94
CA ASP A 316 56.51 39.06 -15.03
C ASP A 316 58.05 39.09 -15.14
N ALA A 317 58.78 38.39 -14.27
CA ALA A 317 60.25 38.36 -14.26
C ALA A 317 60.88 37.19 -15.06
N VAL A 318 60.08 36.31 -15.69
CA VAL A 318 60.58 35.06 -16.30
C VAL A 318 60.70 35.11 -17.83
N TRP A 319 60.28 36.20 -18.49
CA TRP A 319 60.32 36.30 -19.97
C TRP A 319 61.00 37.57 -20.52
N ALA A 320 62.17 37.92 -19.99
CA ALA A 320 63.12 38.84 -20.64
C ALA A 320 64.42 38.12 -21.01
#